data_AF-A0A950SXC9-F1
#
_entry.id   AF-A0A950SXC9-F1
#
_cell.length_a   1.000
_cell.length_b   1.000
_cell.length_c   1.000
_cell.angle_alpha   90.00
_cell.angle_beta   90.00
_cell.angle_gamma   90.00
#
_symmetry.space_group_name_H-M   'P 1'
#
loop_
_entity.id
_entity.type
_entity.pdbx_description
1 polymer ?
#
loop_
_entity_poly.entity_id
_entity_poly.type
_entity_poly.pdbx_seq_one_letter_code
_entity_poly.pdbx_strand_id
1 'polypeptide(L)'
;MVRRSFLTAVLIILMGGVAPAIPAAAAADPAALVSNLGSRALEVLGKDATQQQRVARFRELLREDFDVPGIARFVLGRYWNAATEEQRAEFVKLFEEYIALAYSTRLAEYTGETFKVTGSRPDADGAIVSSQIIRPAGAQPVK
;
A
#
# COMPACT_ATOMS: atom_id res chain seq x y z
N MET A 1 58.68 11.88 -50.17
CA MET A 1 58.21 13.29 -50.29
C MET A 1 56.95 13.40 -49.45
N VAL A 2 57.00 13.67 -48.14
CA VAL A 2 57.24 14.94 -47.41
C VAL A 2 56.09 15.97 -47.58
N ARG A 3 55.25 16.04 -46.52
CA ARG A 3 54.55 17.21 -45.92
C ARG A 3 53.47 17.93 -46.76
N ARG A 4 52.46 18.64 -46.24
CA ARG A 4 51.76 18.90 -44.95
C ARG A 4 50.65 19.92 -45.31
N SER A 5 49.58 20.00 -44.51
CA SER A 5 48.65 21.16 -44.24
C SER A 5 47.18 20.73 -44.43
N PHE A 6 46.38 20.38 -43.40
CA PHE A 6 45.77 21.11 -42.26
C PHE A 6 44.75 22.22 -42.62
N LEU A 7 43.57 22.12 -41.95
CA LEU A 7 42.41 23.03 -41.85
C LEU A 7 41.45 23.00 -43.07
N THR A 8 40.13 22.82 -42.95
CA THR A 8 39.20 23.55 -42.06
C THR A 8 37.80 22.90 -42.02
N ALA A 9 37.13 23.03 -40.87
CA ALA A 9 35.68 23.05 -40.62
C ALA A 9 34.87 21.72 -40.66
N VAL A 10 34.90 21.04 -39.50
CA VAL A 10 33.89 20.10 -39.01
C VAL A 10 32.59 20.85 -38.71
N LEU A 11 31.49 20.50 -39.38
CA LEU A 11 30.12 20.91 -39.03
C LEU A 11 29.37 19.67 -38.55
N ILE A 12 29.52 19.33 -37.27
CA ILE A 12 28.68 18.31 -36.62
C ILE A 12 27.34 18.99 -36.29
N ILE A 13 26.33 18.66 -37.09
CA ILE A 13 24.94 19.03 -36.85
C ILE A 13 24.50 18.29 -35.58
N LEU A 14 24.27 19.06 -34.51
CA LEU A 14 23.55 18.67 -33.31
C LEU A 14 22.11 18.29 -33.69
N MET A 15 21.87 17.03 -34.05
CA MET A 15 20.54 16.43 -33.97
C MET A 15 20.35 15.92 -32.53
N GLY A 16 20.02 16.85 -31.64
CA GLY A 16 19.55 16.53 -30.30
C GLY A 16 18.20 15.83 -30.41
N GLY A 17 18.19 14.50 -30.28
CA GLY A 17 16.96 13.74 -30.12
C GLY A 17 16.26 14.17 -28.84
N VAL A 18 15.13 14.87 -28.97
CA VAL A 18 14.21 15.08 -27.85
C VAL A 18 13.55 13.73 -27.62
N ALA A 19 14.12 12.93 -26.71
CA ALA A 19 13.45 11.75 -26.21
C ALA A 19 12.16 12.22 -25.51
N PRO A 20 10.98 11.61 -25.81
CA PRO A 20 9.78 11.93 -25.06
C PRO A 20 10.05 11.58 -23.59
N ALA A 21 9.96 12.58 -22.72
CA ALA A 21 9.94 12.36 -21.28
C ALA A 21 8.69 11.52 -20.98
N ILE A 22 8.88 10.23 -20.70
CA ILE A 22 7.84 9.40 -20.13
C ILE A 22 7.47 10.09 -18.81
N PRO A 23 6.22 10.56 -18.61
CA PRO A 23 5.83 11.12 -17.34
C PRO A 23 6.11 10.05 -16.29
N ALA A 24 7.00 10.33 -15.35
CA ALA A 24 7.07 9.52 -14.16
C ALA A 24 5.69 9.59 -13.54
N ALA A 25 4.95 8.47 -13.55
CA ALA A 25 3.71 8.36 -12.81
C ALA A 25 4.03 8.85 -11.39
N ALA A 26 3.41 9.95 -10.97
CA ALA A 26 3.61 10.46 -9.63
C ALA A 26 3.29 9.31 -8.68
N ALA A 27 4.32 8.79 -8.00
CA ALA A 27 4.12 7.72 -7.04
C ALA A 27 3.06 8.23 -6.05
N ALA A 28 1.99 7.46 -5.87
CA ALA A 28 0.94 7.81 -4.91
C ALA A 28 1.61 8.06 -3.56
N ASP A 29 1.33 9.21 -2.93
CA ASP A 29 1.90 9.56 -1.63
C ASP A 29 1.49 8.48 -0.60
N PRO A 30 2.44 7.70 -0.05
CA PRO A 30 2.12 6.63 0.88
C PRO A 30 1.41 7.15 2.13
N ALA A 31 1.75 8.36 2.60
CA ALA A 31 1.10 8.96 3.75
C ALA A 31 -0.36 9.28 3.45
N ALA A 32 -0.65 9.84 2.27
CA ALA A 32 -2.02 10.11 1.83
C ALA A 32 -2.83 8.82 1.65
N LEU A 33 -2.23 7.77 1.08
CA LEU A 33 -2.87 6.45 0.93
C LEU A 33 -3.30 5.90 2.30
N VAL A 34 -2.37 5.83 3.25
CA VAL A 34 -2.65 5.29 4.59
C VAL A 34 -3.63 6.18 5.36
N SER A 35 -3.55 7.51 5.19
CA SER A 35 -4.54 8.44 5.76
C SER A 35 -5.94 8.15 5.25
N ASN A 36 -6.11 8.01 3.92
CA ASN A 36 -7.40 7.74 3.30
C ASN A 36 -7.95 6.38 3.71
N LEU A 37 -7.10 5.34 3.73
CA LEU A 37 -7.47 4.01 4.20
C LEU A 37 -7.97 4.04 5.66
N GLY A 38 -7.21 4.68 6.56
CA GLY A 38 -7.58 4.78 7.97
C GLY A 38 -8.88 5.54 8.21
N SER A 39 -9.09 6.66 7.50
CA SER A 39 -10.35 7.41 7.56
C SER A 39 -11.54 6.61 7.02
N ARG A 40 -11.40 5.96 5.85
CA ARG A 40 -12.44 5.08 5.29
C ARG A 40 -12.78 3.95 6.24
N ALA A 41 -11.78 3.30 6.84
CA ALA A 41 -12.00 2.21 7.78
C ALA A 41 -12.83 2.66 9.01
N LEU A 42 -12.54 3.83 9.59
CA LEU A 42 -13.34 4.38 10.70
C LEU A 42 -14.77 4.74 10.28
N GLU A 43 -14.96 5.24 9.05
CA GLU A 43 -16.28 5.60 8.52
C GLU A 43 -17.15 4.38 8.20
N VAL A 44 -16.63 3.42 7.42
CA VAL A 44 -17.44 2.30 6.93
C VAL A 44 -17.72 1.23 8.00
N LEU A 45 -16.92 1.22 9.08
CA LEU A 45 -17.04 0.27 10.18
C LEU A 45 -17.66 0.90 11.43
N GLY A 46 -17.75 2.23 11.49
CA GLY A 46 -18.37 2.98 12.58
C GLY A 46 -19.89 3.04 12.45
N LYS A 47 -20.57 2.71 13.57
CA LYS A 47 -22.00 2.89 13.92
C LYS A 47 -23.03 2.78 12.78
N ASP A 48 -23.92 1.79 12.92
CA ASP A 48 -25.11 1.51 12.07
C ASP A 48 -24.92 0.45 10.95
N ALA A 49 -23.96 -0.45 11.12
CA ALA A 49 -23.85 -1.67 10.31
C ALA A 49 -24.15 -2.93 11.13
N THR A 50 -24.74 -3.96 10.52
CA THR A 50 -24.77 -5.31 11.10
C THR A 50 -23.36 -5.93 11.05
N GLN A 51 -23.13 -7.00 11.83
CA GLN A 51 -21.86 -7.73 11.76
C GLN A 51 -21.55 -8.19 10.34
N GLN A 52 -22.55 -8.70 9.62
CA GLN A 52 -22.40 -9.17 8.25
C GLN A 52 -22.00 -8.03 7.29
N GLN A 53 -22.61 -6.86 7.44
CA GLN A 53 -22.27 -5.68 6.65
C GLN A 53 -20.84 -5.20 6.95
N ARG A 54 -20.41 -5.20 8.22
CA ARG A 54 -19.03 -4.84 8.57
C ARG A 54 -18.01 -5.81 7.98
N VAL A 55 -18.28 -7.12 8.04
CA VAL A 55 -17.41 -8.13 7.42
C VAL A 55 -17.30 -7.89 5.91
N ALA A 56 -18.41 -7.61 5.23
CA ALA A 56 -18.41 -7.33 3.80
C ALA A 56 -17.60 -6.07 3.44
N ARG A 57 -17.85 -4.95 4.13
CA ARG A 57 -17.12 -3.68 3.93
C ARG A 57 -15.62 -3.81 4.24
N PHE A 58 -15.27 -4.51 5.32
CA PHE A 58 -13.86 -4.75 5.64
C PHE A 58 -13.17 -5.62 4.58
N ARG A 59 -13.88 -6.61 4.04
CA ARG A 59 -13.36 -7.45 2.96
C ARG A 59 -13.09 -6.65 1.69
N GLU A 60 -13.96 -5.70 1.35
CA GLU A 60 -13.73 -4.78 0.23
C GLU A 60 -12.46 -3.95 0.44
N LEU A 61 -12.29 -3.34 1.63
CA LEU A 61 -11.06 -2.62 1.98
C LEU A 61 -9.80 -3.50 1.86
N LEU A 62 -9.85 -4.75 2.33
CA LEU A 62 -8.73 -5.68 2.18
C LEU A 62 -8.37 -5.93 0.71
N ARG A 63 -9.37 -6.09 -0.15
CA ARG A 63 -9.14 -6.39 -1.58
C ARG A 63 -8.62 -5.19 -2.37
N GLU A 64 -9.00 -3.98 -1.97
CA GLU A 64 -8.61 -2.75 -2.66
C GLU A 64 -7.22 -2.26 -2.24
N ASP A 65 -6.93 -2.28 -0.93
CA ASP A 65 -5.78 -1.55 -0.37
C ASP A 65 -4.65 -2.46 0.14
N PHE A 66 -4.82 -3.79 0.14
CA PHE A 66 -3.84 -4.74 0.66
C PHE A 66 -3.45 -5.82 -0.36
N ASP A 67 -2.17 -6.18 -0.37
CA ASP A 67 -1.67 -7.39 -1.03
C ASP A 67 -1.97 -8.62 -0.16
N VAL A 68 -3.25 -9.02 -0.09
CA VAL A 68 -3.69 -10.19 0.69
C VAL A 68 -2.93 -11.46 0.31
N PRO A 69 -2.69 -11.79 -0.98
CA PRO A 69 -1.88 -12.94 -1.36
C PRO A 69 -0.43 -12.86 -0.83
N GLY A 70 0.21 -11.70 -0.95
CA GLY A 70 1.57 -11.47 -0.45
C GLY A 70 1.67 -11.60 1.07
N ILE A 71 0.72 -11.01 1.80
CA ILE A 71 0.64 -11.11 3.27
C ILE A 71 0.37 -12.56 3.68
N ALA A 72 -0.56 -13.26 3.02
CA ALA A 72 -0.84 -14.66 3.30
C ALA A 72 0.42 -15.52 3.09
N ARG A 73 1.13 -15.33 1.98
CA ARG A 73 2.41 -16.00 1.73
C ARG A 73 3.45 -15.70 2.80
N PHE A 74 3.56 -14.44 3.21
CA PHE A 74 4.48 -14.02 4.27
C PHE A 74 4.16 -14.72 5.60
N VAL A 75 2.88 -14.75 5.99
CA VAL A 75 2.40 -15.42 7.21
C VAL A 75 2.67 -16.93 7.18
N LEU A 76 2.46 -17.58 6.03
CA LEU A 76 2.68 -19.02 5.89
C LEU A 76 4.18 -19.38 5.89
N GLY A 77 5.04 -18.43 5.52
CA GLY A 77 6.48 -18.55 5.59
C GLY A 77 7.02 -19.75 4.82
N ARG A 78 7.89 -20.55 5.45
CA ARG A 78 8.51 -21.72 4.81
C ARG A 78 7.50 -22.77 4.32
N TYR A 79 6.32 -22.85 4.94
CA TYR A 79 5.30 -23.84 4.57
C TYR A 79 4.63 -23.50 3.23
N TRP A 80 4.74 -22.26 2.76
CA TRP A 80 4.28 -21.88 1.41
C TRP A 80 4.92 -22.74 0.33
N ASN A 81 6.23 -22.97 0.41
CA ASN A 81 6.96 -23.72 -0.60
C ASN A 81 6.61 -25.21 -0.59
N ALA A 82 6.15 -25.75 0.54
CA ALA A 82 5.73 -27.15 0.68
C ALA A 82 4.26 -27.38 0.31
N ALA A 83 3.43 -26.34 0.33
CA ALA A 83 2.01 -26.42 -0.01
C ALA A 83 1.79 -26.56 -1.53
N THR A 84 0.77 -27.35 -1.92
CA THR A 84 0.30 -27.41 -3.32
C THR A 84 -0.36 -26.10 -3.74
N GLU A 85 -0.59 -25.93 -5.03
CA GLU A 85 -1.30 -24.74 -5.55
C GLU A 85 -2.71 -24.63 -4.97
N GLU A 86 -3.41 -25.76 -4.86
CA GLU A 86 -4.76 -25.82 -4.27
C GLU A 86 -4.74 -25.45 -2.78
N GLN A 87 -3.74 -25.93 -2.03
CA GLN A 87 -3.57 -25.59 -0.62
C GLN A 87 -3.23 -24.10 -0.43
N ARG A 88 -2.41 -23.52 -1.30
CA ARG A 88 -2.08 -22.09 -1.27
C ARG A 88 -3.32 -21.26 -1.56
N ALA A 89 -4.09 -21.62 -2.59
CA ALA A 89 -5.31 -20.92 -2.95
C ALA A 89 -6.35 -20.98 -1.81
N GLU A 90 -6.57 -22.17 -1.24
CA GLU A 90 -7.49 -22.32 -0.11
C GLU A 90 -7.01 -21.57 1.13
N PHE A 91 -5.70 -21.57 1.41
CA PHE A 91 -5.13 -20.80 2.50
C PHE A 91 -5.36 -19.29 2.34
N VAL A 92 -5.10 -18.73 1.16
CA VAL A 92 -5.32 -17.28 0.89
C VAL A 92 -6.79 -16.92 1.12
N LYS A 93 -7.72 -17.74 0.61
CA LYS A 93 -9.16 -17.55 0.81
C LYS A 93 -9.54 -17.57 2.29
N LEU A 94 -9.14 -18.62 3.02
CA LEU A 94 -9.46 -18.75 4.46
C LEU A 94 -8.81 -17.64 5.29
N PHE A 95 -7.61 -17.21 4.91
CA PHE A 95 -6.90 -16.10 5.55
C PHE A 95 -7.67 -14.78 5.40
N GLU A 96 -8.13 -14.46 4.20
CA GLU A 96 -8.97 -13.28 3.94
C GLU A 96 -10.27 -13.32 4.77
N GLU A 97 -10.96 -14.47 4.76
CA GLU A 97 -12.20 -14.67 5.53
C GLU A 97 -11.97 -14.48 7.03
N TYR A 98 -10.89 -15.05 7.56
CA TYR A 98 -10.52 -14.96 8.97
C TYR A 98 -10.19 -13.53 9.38
N ILE A 99 -9.36 -12.81 8.61
CA ILE A 99 -9.00 -11.42 8.93
C ILE A 99 -10.25 -10.53 8.87
N ALA A 100 -11.09 -10.69 7.85
CA ALA A 100 -12.31 -9.92 7.74
C ALA A 100 -13.22 -10.12 8.95
N LEU A 101 -13.37 -11.35 9.44
CA LEU A 101 -14.16 -11.64 10.64
C LEU A 101 -13.53 -11.08 11.92
N ALA A 102 -12.22 -11.29 12.09
CA ALA A 102 -11.50 -10.89 13.31
C ALA A 102 -11.45 -9.36 13.48
N TYR A 103 -11.21 -8.62 12.39
CA TYR A 103 -11.03 -7.18 12.46
C TYR A 103 -12.34 -6.41 12.30
N SER A 104 -13.32 -6.90 11.54
CA SER A 104 -14.65 -6.24 11.49
C SER A 104 -15.31 -6.14 12.87
N THR A 105 -15.06 -7.09 13.77
CA THR A 105 -15.55 -7.06 15.16
C THR A 105 -14.78 -6.02 15.98
N ARG A 106 -13.45 -6.01 15.88
CA ARG A 106 -12.60 -5.07 16.63
C ARG A 106 -12.85 -3.62 16.21
N LEU A 107 -12.97 -3.35 14.91
CA LEU A 107 -13.20 -2.00 14.41
C LEU A 107 -14.62 -1.49 14.70
N ALA A 108 -15.58 -2.37 15.00
CA ALA A 108 -16.91 -1.97 15.45
C ALA A 108 -16.91 -1.29 16.83
N GLU A 109 -15.87 -1.52 17.64
CA GLU A 109 -15.72 -0.91 18.97
C GLU A 109 -15.26 0.55 18.87
N TYR A 110 -14.74 0.98 17.72
CA TYR A 110 -14.30 2.35 17.50
C TYR A 110 -15.51 3.23 17.24
N THR A 111 -15.69 4.19 18.13
CA THR A 111 -16.71 5.22 18.08
C THR A 111 -16.10 6.58 18.41
N GLY A 112 -16.02 7.45 17.40
CA GLY A 112 -15.59 8.84 17.59
C GLY A 112 -14.08 9.03 17.74
N GLU A 113 -13.28 7.99 17.50
CA GLU A 113 -11.85 8.12 17.28
C GLU A 113 -11.54 8.77 15.94
N THR A 114 -10.33 9.32 15.83
CA THR A 114 -9.78 9.84 14.57
C THR A 114 -8.48 9.14 14.24
N PHE A 115 -8.22 8.97 12.94
CA PHE A 115 -6.98 8.42 12.43
C PHE A 115 -6.04 9.55 12.02
N LYS A 116 -4.78 9.50 12.47
CA LYS A 116 -3.78 10.51 12.16
C LYS A 116 -2.45 9.87 11.75
N VAL A 117 -1.98 10.20 10.55
CA VAL A 117 -0.59 9.92 10.14
C VAL A 117 0.35 10.86 10.91
N THR A 118 1.41 10.30 11.47
CA THR A 118 2.41 11.01 12.29
C THR A 118 3.77 11.11 11.60
N GLY A 119 4.01 10.33 10.56
CA GLY A 119 5.20 10.42 9.73
C GLY A 119 5.24 9.36 8.65
N SER A 120 6.18 9.51 7.71
CA SER A 120 6.49 8.53 6.69
C SER A 120 7.99 8.52 6.48
N ARG A 121 8.56 7.34 6.24
CA ARG A 121 9.97 7.18 5.87
C ARG A 121 10.10 6.21 4.70
N PRO A 122 11.08 6.41 3.80
CA PRO A 122 11.42 5.41 2.78
C PRO A 122 11.84 4.08 3.43
N ASP A 123 11.61 3.00 2.70
CA ASP A 123 12.07 1.65 2.99
C ASP A 123 12.54 0.96 1.71
N ALA A 124 13.22 -0.19 1.80
CA ALA A 124 13.90 -0.81 0.66
C ALA A 124 12.95 -1.07 -0.52
N ASP A 125 11.73 -1.48 -0.23
CA ASP A 125 10.71 -1.86 -1.22
C ASP A 125 9.49 -0.91 -1.21
N GLY A 126 9.61 0.28 -0.61
CA GLY A 126 8.51 1.23 -0.53
C GLY A 126 8.66 2.28 0.56
N ALA A 127 7.66 2.38 1.44
CA ALA A 127 7.65 3.33 2.54
C ALA A 127 6.97 2.74 3.78
N ILE A 128 7.41 3.18 4.95
CA ILE A 128 6.79 2.89 6.23
C ILE A 128 6.10 4.16 6.73
N VAL A 129 4.78 4.07 6.89
CA VAL A 129 3.94 5.15 7.41
C VAL A 129 3.61 4.88 8.87
N SER A 130 3.90 5.85 9.73
CA SER A 130 3.54 5.79 11.15
C SER A 130 2.22 6.52 11.38
N SER A 131 1.29 5.93 12.11
CA SER A 131 -0.03 6.50 12.40
C SER A 131 -0.43 6.33 13.86
N GLN A 132 -1.49 7.02 14.26
CA GLN A 132 -2.11 6.88 15.58
C GLN A 132 -3.62 6.93 15.44
N ILE A 133 -4.31 6.15 16.27
CA ILE A 133 -5.74 6.30 16.52
C ILE A 133 -5.91 7.15 17.78
N ILE A 134 -6.47 8.34 17.60
CA ILE A 134 -6.71 9.31 18.67
C ILE A 134 -8.08 9.04 19.27
N ARG A 135 -8.12 8.74 20.56
CA ARG A 135 -9.36 8.43 21.29
C ARG A 135 -9.98 9.68 21.91
N PRO A 136 -11.32 9.77 21.98
CA PRO A 136 -12.00 10.84 22.69
C PRO A 136 -11.63 10.85 24.18
N ALA A 137 -11.78 12.01 24.83
CA ALA A 137 -11.51 12.22 26.26
C ALA A 137 -10.05 11.98 26.73
N GLY A 138 -9.06 12.03 25.83
CA GLY A 138 -7.64 12.01 26.20
C GLY A 138 -7.12 10.63 26.64
N ALA A 139 -7.87 9.55 26.37
CA ALA A 139 -7.37 8.20 26.55
C ALA A 139 -6.12 7.95 25.70
N GLN A 140 -5.23 7.08 26.17
CA GLN A 140 -3.92 6.84 25.53
C GLN A 140 -4.12 6.43 24.05
N PRO A 141 -3.46 7.10 23.08
CA PRO A 141 -3.60 6.75 21.68
C PRO A 141 -3.11 5.33 21.40
N VAL A 142 -3.74 4.67 20.44
CA VAL A 142 -3.23 3.40 19.89
C VAL A 142 -2.22 3.78 18.80
N LYS A 143 -0.99 3.29 18.93
CA LYS A 143 0.10 3.47 17.94
C LYS A 143 0.13 2.30 16.97
#